data_AF-A0A098ZLW9-F1
#
_entry.id   AF-A0A098ZLW9-F1
#
_cell.length_a   1.000
_cell.length_b   1.000
_cell.length_c   1.000
_cell.angle_alpha   90.00
_cell.angle_beta   90.00
_cell.angle_gamma   90.00
#
_symmetry.space_group_name_H-M   'P 1'
#
loop_
_entity.id
_entity.type
_entity.pdbx_description
1 polymer ?
#
loop_
_entity_poly.entity_id
_entity_poly.type
_entity_poly.pdbx_seq_one_letter_code
_entity_poly.pdbx_strand_id
1 'polypeptide(L)' 'MTRDFKFETLQLHAGQVVAPATKSRAVPIYQTTFFVFDDT' A
#
# COMPACT_ATOMS: atom_id res chain seq x y z
N MET A 1 17.30 2.86 11.01
CA MET A 1 16.56 3.45 12.16
C MET A 1 15.09 3.15 11.96
N THR A 2 14.55 2.15 12.63
CA THR A 2 13.10 1.96 12.73
C THR A 2 12.61 3.06 13.68
N ARG A 3 11.66 3.88 13.24
CA ARG A 3 11.03 4.87 14.13
C ARG A 3 10.00 4.12 14.97
N ASP A 4 10.12 4.21 16.29
CA ASP A 4 9.15 3.60 17.20
C ASP A 4 7.90 4.48 17.30
N PHE A 5 6.88 4.11 16.53
CA PHE A 5 5.57 4.76 16.58
C PHE A 5 4.71 4.19 17.72
N LYS A 6 3.77 5.01 18.22
CA LYS A 6 2.76 4.56 19.17
C LYS A 6 1.76 3.61 18.50
N PHE A 7 1.10 2.78 19.29
CA PHE A 7 0.19 1.74 18.79
C PHE A 7 -0.95 2.33 17.93
N GLU A 8 -1.51 3.46 18.35
CA GLU A 8 -2.60 4.16 17.66
C GLU A 8 -2.18 4.67 16.28
N THR A 9 -0.91 5.10 16.15
CA THR A 9 -0.34 5.50 14.85
C THR A 9 -0.16 4.29 13.93
N LEU A 10 0.26 3.16 14.49
CA LEU A 10 0.43 1.92 13.74
C LEU A 10 -0.91 1.36 13.25
N GLN A 11 -1.97 1.43 14.06
CA GLN A 11 -3.31 1.02 13.64
C GLN A 11 -3.77 1.76 12.37
N LEU A 12 -3.42 3.04 12.24
CA LEU A 12 -3.83 3.85 11.10
C LEU A 12 -2.90 3.72 9.88
N HIS A 13 -1.60 3.48 10.08
CA HIS A 13 -0.60 3.64 9.02
C HIS A 13 0.26 2.40 8.73
N ALA A 14 0.33 1.42 9.62
CA ALA A 14 1.15 0.24 9.39
C ALA A 14 0.61 -0.58 8.21
N GLY A 15 1.51 -1.05 7.35
CA GLY A 15 1.15 -1.80 6.13
C GLY A 15 0.57 -0.96 4.99
N GLN A 16 0.37 0.34 5.19
CA GLN A 16 -0.16 1.27 4.19
C GLN A 16 0.99 2.07 3.58
N VAL A 17 1.07 2.12 2.25
CA VAL A 17 1.97 3.01 1.51
C VAL A 17 1.17 3.78 0.47
N VAL A 18 1.68 4.95 0.09
CA VAL A 18 1.06 5.76 -0.96
C VAL A 18 1.13 4.98 -2.27
N ALA A 19 0.00 4.85 -2.97
CA ALA A 19 -0.05 4.12 -4.24
C ALA A 19 0.87 4.80 -5.27
N PRO A 20 1.83 4.09 -5.87
CA PRO A 20 2.89 4.71 -6.67
C PRO A 20 2.37 5.38 -7.95
N ALA A 21 1.36 4.78 -8.59
CA ALA A 21 0.81 5.28 -9.85
C ALA A 21 -0.12 6.50 -9.68
N THR A 22 -0.81 6.63 -8.55
CA THR A 22 -1.91 7.61 -8.38
C THR A 22 -1.74 8.54 -7.19
N LYS A 23 -0.75 8.30 -6.33
CA LYS A 23 -0.57 8.98 -5.04
C LYS A 23 -1.75 8.86 -4.06
N SER A 24 -2.64 7.88 -4.27
CA SER A 24 -3.72 7.58 -3.32
C SER A 24 -3.16 7.17 -1.96
N ARG A 25 -3.82 7.66 -0.89
CA ARG A 25 -3.57 7.21 0.49
C ARG A 25 -4.40 5.99 0.87
N ALA A 26 -5.54 5.79 0.22
CA ALA A 26 -6.31 4.56 0.35
C ALA A 26 -5.73 3.47 -0.54
N VAL A 27 -5.69 2.22 -0.06
CA VAL A 27 -5.24 1.07 -0.85
C VAL A 27 -6.18 0.86 -2.03
N PRO A 28 -5.64 0.66 -3.25
CA PRO A 28 -6.46 0.26 -4.39
C PRO A 28 -7.18 -1.07 -4.14
N ILE A 29 -8.42 -1.17 -4.60
CA ILE A 29 -9.16 -2.44 -4.64
C ILE A 29 -8.77 -3.15 -5.95
N TYR A 30 -7.91 -4.16 -5.85
CA TYR A 30 -7.54 -5.00 -6.99
C TYR A 30 -8.61 -6.07 -7.24
N GLN A 31 -9.76 -5.66 -7.75
CA GLN A 31 -10.84 -6.56 -8.14
C GLN A 31 -10.56 -7.20 -9.51
N THR A 32 -9.51 -8.02 -9.57
CA THR A 32 -9.08 -8.77 -10.75
C THR A 32 -8.69 -10.19 -10.33
N THR A 33 -8.76 -11.13 -11.26
CA THR A 33 -8.31 -12.51 -11.07
C THR A 33 -6.91 -12.76 -11.63
N PHE A 34 -6.39 -11.88 -12.49
CA PHE A 34 -5.11 -12.08 -13.19
C PHE A 34 -4.30 -10.77 -13.32
N PHE A 35 -2.98 -10.90 -13.45
CA PHE A 35 -2.02 -9.84 -13.79
C PHE A 35 -1.21 -10.27 -15.02
N VAL A 36 -0.68 -9.31 -15.79
CA VAL A 36 0.12 -9.55 -17.00
C VAL A 36 1.61 -9.59 -16.70
N PHE A 37 2.39 -10.28 -17.54
CA PHE A 37 3.84 -10.20 -17.57
C PHE A 37 4.30 -9.06 -18.48
N ASP A 38 5.52 -8.56 -18.26
CA ASP A 38 6.06 -7.42 -19.02
C ASP A 38 6.61 -7.82 -20.41
N ASP A 39 6.84 -9.10 -20.67
CA ASP A 39 7.38 -9.63 -21.92
C ASP A 39 6.34 -10.45 -22.73
N THR A 40 6.28 -10.18 -24.03
CA THR A 40 5.49 -10.89 -25.04
C THR A 40 6.36 -11.31 -26.21
#